data_AF-A0A167IMZ4-F1
#
_entry.id   AF-A0A167IMZ4-F1
#
_cell.length_a   1.000
_cell.length_b   1.000
_cell.length_c   1.000
_cell.angle_alpha   90.00
_cell.angle_beta   90.00
_cell.angle_gamma   90.00
#
_symmetry.space_group_name_H-M   'P 1'
#
loop_
_entity.id
_entity.type
_entity.pdbx_description
1 polymer ?
#
loop_
_entity_poly.entity_id
_entity_poly.type
_entity_poly.pdbx_seq_one_letter_code
_entity_poly.pdbx_strand_id
1 'polypeptide(L)'
;MTLLLYLPPLLLLLAARVYSILPHPSHSKPRQKRTSPCKIAVFLGSGGHTSESLQLLSALPARYAQRVYILSSGDNFSQQKAAAFELSLSSATTTALPGQATHTFLLLPRARHVHQPLYLTPPTFLLSLLAALYNLTLLPLLRGERFADLLLLNGPGTCVTVLAAVYVSKFLGLPAPRTVYVESFARVRSLSLSGKLVRPFVDRFVVQWPEALGDGRGECGGWLV
;
A
#
# COMPACT_ATOMS: atom_id res chain seq x y z
N MET A 1 37.80 17.05 15.24
CA MET A 1 37.63 18.00 14.11
C MET A 1 37.40 17.31 12.76
N THR A 2 37.93 16.12 12.50
CA THR A 2 37.75 15.40 11.22
C THR A 2 36.32 14.89 10.98
N LEU A 3 35.61 14.43 12.01
CA LEU A 3 34.23 13.92 11.89
C LEU A 3 33.20 14.98 11.47
N LEU A 4 33.42 16.24 11.85
CA LEU A 4 32.60 17.39 11.47
C LEU A 4 32.74 17.74 9.98
N LEU A 5 33.87 17.41 9.36
CA LEU A 5 34.13 17.69 7.94
C LEU A 5 33.32 16.76 7.00
N TYR A 6 33.05 15.52 7.45
CA TYR A 6 32.29 14.53 6.68
C TYR A 6 30.77 14.61 6.87
N LEU A 7 30.31 15.36 7.87
CA LEU A 7 28.89 15.47 8.20
C LEU A 7 28.07 16.21 7.13
N PRO A 8 28.50 17.38 6.59
CA PRO A 8 27.77 18.06 5.52
C PRO A 8 27.61 17.25 4.22
N PRO A 9 28.66 16.63 3.64
CA PRO A 9 28.49 15.83 2.42
C PRO A 9 27.64 14.59 2.66
N LEU A 10 27.75 13.96 3.83
CA LEU A 10 26.86 12.85 4.21
C LEU A 10 25.38 13.31 4.24
N LEU A 11 25.08 14.44 4.90
CA LEU A 11 23.72 14.98 4.93
C LEU A 11 23.21 15.32 3.53
N LEU A 12 24.05 15.87 2.66
CA LEU A 12 23.68 16.17 1.28
C LEU A 12 23.38 14.89 0.48
N LEU A 13 24.19 13.84 0.65
CA LEU A 13 23.95 12.54 0.04
C LEU A 13 22.64 11.90 0.55
N LEU A 14 22.37 11.98 1.85
CA LEU A 14 21.13 11.50 2.45
C LEU A 14 19.92 12.29 1.93
N ALA A 15 20.02 13.61 1.84
CA ALA A 15 18.97 14.47 1.30
C ALA A 15 18.72 14.19 -0.19
N ALA A 16 19.78 14.06 -1.00
CA ALA A 16 19.69 13.67 -2.40
C ALA A 16 19.05 12.28 -2.55
N ARG A 17 19.40 11.33 -1.67
CA ARG A 17 18.79 10.01 -1.63
C ARG A 17 17.29 10.09 -1.34
N VAL A 18 16.89 10.83 -0.31
CA VAL A 18 15.48 11.05 0.03
C VAL A 18 14.74 11.71 -1.14
N TYR A 19 15.32 12.75 -1.74
CA TYR A 19 14.71 13.42 -2.90
C TYR A 19 14.51 12.48 -4.09
N SER A 20 15.49 11.60 -4.36
CA SER A 20 15.42 10.64 -5.47
C SER A 20 14.33 9.57 -5.34
N ILE A 21 13.93 9.23 -4.09
CA ILE A 21 12.92 8.21 -3.82
C ILE A 21 11.50 8.79 -3.69
N LEU A 22 11.37 10.13 -3.60
CA LEU A 22 10.08 10.78 -3.60
C LEU A 22 9.39 10.60 -4.96
N PRO A 23 8.07 10.42 -4.96
CA PRO A 23 7.32 10.24 -6.19
C PRO A 23 7.39 11.52 -7.00
N HIS A 24 8.01 11.42 -8.18
CA HIS A 24 8.02 12.53 -9.13
C HIS A 24 6.63 12.68 -9.75
N PRO A 25 6.09 13.91 -9.88
CA PRO A 25 4.86 14.18 -10.64
C PRO A 25 5.13 13.95 -12.13
N SER A 26 5.26 12.68 -12.52
CA SER A 26 5.23 12.29 -13.91
C SER A 26 3.77 12.30 -14.35
N HIS A 27 3.39 13.29 -15.16
CA HIS A 27 2.29 13.13 -16.10
C HIS A 27 2.64 11.90 -16.95
N SER A 28 2.05 10.76 -16.60
CA SER A 28 2.38 9.49 -17.24
C SER A 28 2.00 9.57 -18.72
N LYS A 29 3.00 9.64 -19.60
CA LYS A 29 2.80 9.24 -21.00
C LYS A 29 2.10 7.87 -21.00
N PRO A 30 1.10 7.62 -21.86
CA PRO A 30 0.37 6.37 -21.89
C PRO A 30 1.37 5.22 -22.08
N ARG A 31 1.62 4.50 -21.00
CA ARG A 31 2.56 3.37 -20.99
C ARG A 31 1.91 2.25 -21.78
N GLN A 32 2.67 1.62 -22.68
CA GLN A 32 2.21 0.42 -23.40
C GLN A 32 1.55 -0.57 -22.44
N LYS A 33 0.39 -1.12 -22.84
CA LYS A 33 -0.37 -2.09 -22.05
C LYS A 33 0.54 -3.29 -21.75
N ARG A 34 1.08 -3.34 -20.53
CA ARG A 34 1.84 -4.49 -20.04
C ARG A 34 0.91 -5.70 -19.97
N THR A 35 1.28 -6.77 -20.67
CA THR A 35 0.60 -8.06 -20.73
C THR A 35 1.17 -9.08 -19.75
N SER A 36 2.32 -8.79 -19.12
CA SER A 36 2.96 -9.68 -18.14
C SER A 36 2.15 -9.79 -16.85
N PRO A 37 2.14 -10.97 -16.19
CA PRO A 37 1.56 -11.14 -14.86
C PRO A 37 2.24 -10.19 -13.86
N CYS A 38 1.46 -9.71 -12.90
CA CYS A 38 1.87 -8.68 -11.95
C CYS A 38 1.38 -9.06 -10.55
N LYS A 39 2.30 -9.13 -9.58
CA LYS A 39 1.98 -9.45 -8.19
C LYS A 39 1.47 -8.20 -7.49
N ILE A 40 0.23 -8.21 -7.04
CA ILE A 40 -0.40 -7.09 -6.32
C ILE A 40 -0.51 -7.40 -4.83
N ALA A 41 -0.08 -6.47 -3.99
CA ALA A 41 -0.39 -6.47 -2.58
C ALA A 41 -1.53 -5.48 -2.30
N VAL A 42 -2.50 -5.86 -1.50
CA VAL A 42 -3.64 -5.02 -1.14
C VAL A 42 -3.78 -4.98 0.37
N PHE A 43 -3.75 -3.78 0.94
CA PHE A 43 -4.08 -3.59 2.34
C PHE A 43 -5.60 -3.56 2.52
N LEU A 44 -6.09 -4.47 3.35
CA LEU A 44 -7.50 -4.58 3.72
C LEU A 44 -7.70 -3.91 5.07
N GLY A 45 -8.24 -2.69 5.04
CA GLY A 45 -8.66 -1.99 6.25
C GLY A 45 -9.92 -2.61 6.84
N SER A 46 -10.02 -2.72 8.16
CA SER A 46 -11.18 -3.35 8.79
C SER A 46 -12.51 -2.68 8.44
N GLY A 47 -13.56 -3.48 8.25
CA GLY A 47 -14.93 -2.99 8.01
C GLY A 47 -15.17 -2.55 6.56
N GLY A 48 -15.70 -1.34 6.36
CA GLY A 48 -16.07 -0.81 5.04
C GLY A 48 -14.90 -0.72 4.05
N HIS A 49 -13.70 -0.40 4.53
CA HIS A 49 -12.48 -0.33 3.72
C HIS A 49 -12.14 -1.66 3.03
N THR A 50 -12.43 -2.81 3.67
CA THR A 50 -12.20 -4.12 3.04
C THR A 50 -13.15 -4.32 1.87
N SER A 51 -14.43 -3.97 2.02
CA SER A 51 -15.39 -4.05 0.92
C SER A 51 -14.96 -3.15 -0.24
N GLU A 52 -14.54 -1.90 0.04
CA GLU A 52 -13.99 -0.98 -0.95
C GLU A 52 -12.80 -1.59 -1.71
N SER A 53 -11.81 -2.11 -1.00
CA SER A 53 -10.63 -2.73 -1.60
C SER A 53 -10.96 -3.97 -2.44
N LEU A 54 -11.90 -4.81 -2.00
CA LEU A 54 -12.29 -6.02 -2.74
C LEU A 54 -13.11 -5.67 -3.99
N GLN A 55 -13.94 -4.63 -3.94
CA GLN A 55 -14.68 -4.16 -5.11
C GLN A 55 -13.75 -3.52 -6.15
N LEU A 56 -12.73 -2.78 -5.71
CA LEU A 56 -11.66 -2.31 -6.61
C LEU A 56 -10.95 -3.49 -7.29
N LEU A 57 -10.66 -4.55 -6.52
CA LEU A 57 -10.01 -5.75 -7.04
C LEU A 57 -10.86 -6.53 -8.05
N SER A 58 -12.19 -6.54 -7.90
CA SER A 58 -13.08 -7.26 -8.82
C SER A 58 -13.06 -6.68 -10.25
N ALA A 59 -12.80 -5.37 -10.37
CA ALA A 59 -12.68 -4.67 -11.65
C ALA A 59 -11.28 -4.79 -12.28
N LEU A 60 -10.29 -5.38 -11.58
CA LEU A 60 -8.94 -5.52 -12.12
C LEU A 60 -8.83 -6.67 -13.13
N PRO A 61 -8.03 -6.49 -14.20
CA PRO A 61 -7.82 -7.55 -15.19
C PRO A 61 -7.05 -8.75 -14.63
N ALA A 62 -7.22 -9.91 -15.27
CA ALA A 62 -6.62 -11.19 -14.85
C ALA A 62 -5.09 -11.20 -14.69
N ARG A 63 -4.36 -10.23 -15.26
CA ARG A 63 -2.90 -10.10 -15.05
C ARG A 63 -2.51 -9.89 -13.58
N TYR A 64 -3.46 -9.45 -12.74
CA TYR A 64 -3.28 -9.26 -11.29
C TYR A 64 -3.77 -10.48 -10.49
N ALA A 65 -3.58 -11.69 -11.01
CA ALA A 65 -4.01 -12.94 -10.37
C ALA A 65 -3.14 -13.36 -9.17
N GLN A 66 -1.92 -12.83 -9.05
CA GLN A 66 -1.06 -13.07 -7.90
C GLN A 66 -1.30 -11.99 -6.84
N ARG A 67 -1.94 -12.35 -5.73
CA ARG A 67 -2.45 -11.40 -4.73
C ARG A 67 -1.89 -11.65 -3.34
N VAL A 68 -1.47 -10.58 -2.67
CA VAL A 68 -1.07 -10.61 -1.26
C VAL A 68 -2.02 -9.72 -0.48
N TYR A 69 -2.82 -10.30 0.41
CA TYR A 69 -3.76 -9.58 1.26
C TYR A 69 -3.10 -9.24 2.58
N ILE A 70 -2.84 -7.96 2.79
CA ILE A 70 -2.29 -7.44 4.05
C ILE A 70 -3.48 -7.10 4.96
N LEU A 71 -3.57 -7.81 6.06
CA LEU A 71 -4.66 -7.76 7.03
C LEU A 71 -4.14 -7.25 8.37
N SER A 72 -5.02 -6.60 9.14
CA SER A 72 -4.71 -6.24 10.52
C SER A 72 -4.93 -7.42 11.48
N SER A 73 -4.09 -7.54 12.51
CA SER A 73 -4.24 -8.56 13.54
C SER A 73 -5.61 -8.45 14.23
N GLY A 74 -6.25 -9.61 14.41
CA GLY A 74 -7.60 -9.74 14.96
C GLY A 74 -8.74 -9.38 14.00
N ASP A 75 -8.48 -9.19 12.70
CA ASP A 75 -9.51 -8.90 11.70
C ASP A 75 -9.93 -10.15 10.88
N ASN A 76 -10.55 -11.10 11.57
CA ASN A 76 -11.00 -12.36 10.97
C ASN A 76 -12.06 -12.15 9.89
N PHE A 77 -12.89 -11.12 10.04
CA PHE A 77 -13.96 -10.83 9.10
C PHE A 77 -13.43 -10.41 7.73
N SER A 78 -12.41 -9.54 7.71
CA SER A 78 -11.77 -9.12 6.46
C SER A 78 -11.04 -10.29 5.78
N GLN A 79 -10.44 -11.19 6.57
CA GLN A 79 -9.83 -12.42 6.04
C GLN A 79 -10.88 -13.34 5.39
N GLN A 80 -12.01 -13.57 6.05
CA GLN A 80 -13.10 -14.38 5.50
C GLN A 80 -13.68 -13.80 4.21
N LYS A 81 -13.87 -12.47 4.15
CA LYS A 81 -14.32 -11.78 2.93
C LYS A 81 -13.33 -11.95 1.78
N ALA A 82 -12.04 -11.80 2.04
CA ALA A 82 -11.01 -11.98 1.02
C ALA A 82 -10.93 -13.44 0.53
N ALA A 83 -11.07 -14.41 1.43
CA ALA A 83 -11.14 -15.82 1.05
C ALA A 83 -12.39 -16.14 0.20
N ALA A 84 -13.56 -15.60 0.58
CA ALA A 84 -14.79 -15.75 -0.20
C ALA A 84 -14.68 -15.11 -1.60
N PHE A 85 -13.98 -13.97 -1.70
CA PHE A 85 -13.69 -13.32 -2.97
C PHE A 85 -12.78 -14.16 -3.88
N GLU A 86 -11.73 -14.78 -3.33
CA GLU A 86 -10.87 -15.67 -4.12
C GLU A 86 -11.59 -16.95 -4.58
N LEU A 87 -12.50 -17.47 -3.74
CA LEU A 87 -13.37 -18.59 -4.12
C LEU A 87 -14.33 -18.21 -5.25
N SER A 88 -14.92 -17.01 -5.23
CA SER A 88 -15.83 -16.57 -6.29
C SER A 88 -15.12 -16.32 -7.63
N LEU A 89 -13.86 -15.86 -7.59
CA LEU A 89 -13.03 -15.76 -8.78
C LEU A 89 -12.64 -17.13 -9.34
N SER A 90 -12.37 -18.09 -8.47
CA SER A 90 -12.01 -19.46 -8.86
C SER A 90 -13.20 -20.19 -9.51
N SER A 91 -14.42 -20.01 -8.98
CA SER A 91 -15.63 -20.62 -9.54
C SER A 91 -16.06 -20.00 -10.87
N ALA A 92 -15.87 -18.69 -11.05
CA ALA A 92 -16.14 -18.00 -12.32
C ALA A 92 -15.14 -18.36 -13.43
N THR A 93 -13.95 -18.85 -13.08
CA THR A 93 -12.85 -19.09 -14.03
C THR A 93 -12.69 -20.59 -14.31
N THR A 94 -13.68 -21.20 -14.98
CA THR A 94 -13.63 -22.61 -15.43
C THR A 94 -12.57 -22.87 -16.53
N THR A 95 -11.89 -21.82 -17.01
CA THR A 95 -10.95 -21.87 -18.16
C THR A 95 -9.56 -21.33 -17.84
N ALA A 96 -9.18 -21.21 -16.57
CA ALA A 96 -7.80 -20.89 -16.20
C ALA A 96 -6.98 -22.18 -16.10
N LEU A 97 -5.86 -22.22 -16.82
CA LEU A 97 -4.84 -23.25 -16.65
C LEU A 97 -4.49 -23.40 -15.16
N PRO A 98 -4.40 -24.64 -14.65
CA PRO A 98 -4.13 -24.90 -13.24
C PRO A 98 -2.73 -24.37 -12.87
N GLY A 99 -2.68 -23.29 -12.09
CA GLY A 99 -1.41 -22.82 -11.49
C GLY A 99 -1.12 -21.31 -11.49
N GLN A 100 -1.96 -20.42 -12.04
CA GLN A 100 -1.61 -18.99 -12.15
C GLN A 100 -2.21 -18.04 -11.10
N ALA A 101 -3.34 -18.38 -10.47
CA ALA A 101 -3.93 -17.56 -9.40
C ALA A 101 -3.42 -18.02 -8.05
N THR A 102 -2.51 -17.25 -7.44
CA THR A 102 -1.99 -17.52 -6.10
C THR A 102 -2.35 -16.36 -5.18
N HIS A 103 -2.92 -16.68 -4.03
CA HIS A 103 -3.20 -15.69 -3.00
C HIS A 103 -2.47 -16.03 -1.70
N THR A 104 -2.07 -15.02 -0.95
CA THR A 104 -1.43 -15.19 0.36
C THR A 104 -1.94 -14.14 1.34
N PHE A 105 -2.16 -14.56 2.58
CA PHE A 105 -2.57 -13.66 3.66
C PHE A 105 -1.34 -13.26 4.49
N LEU A 106 -1.17 -11.97 4.71
CA LEU A 106 -0.14 -11.40 5.58
C LEU A 106 -0.80 -10.63 6.72
N LEU A 107 -0.58 -11.07 7.96
CA LEU A 107 -1.12 -10.41 9.15
C LEU A 107 -0.11 -9.43 9.72
N LEU A 108 -0.53 -8.17 9.94
CA LEU A 108 0.25 -7.13 10.59
C LEU A 108 -0.46 -6.61 11.86
N PRO A 109 0.25 -6.31 12.95
CA PRO A 109 -0.36 -5.70 14.11
C PRO A 109 -0.89 -4.31 13.78
N ARG A 110 -2.00 -3.92 14.42
CA ARG A 110 -2.62 -2.60 14.19
C ARG A 110 -1.69 -1.50 14.68
N ALA A 111 -1.52 -0.45 13.87
CA ALA A 111 -0.72 0.71 14.27
C ALA A 111 -1.34 1.49 15.44
N ARG A 112 -2.67 1.44 15.55
CA ARG A 112 -3.44 2.07 16.64
C ARG A 112 -4.70 1.25 16.93
N HIS A 113 -4.98 1.02 18.21
CA HIS A 113 -6.24 0.42 18.64
C HIS A 113 -7.38 1.45 18.60
N VAL A 114 -8.61 0.95 18.46
CA VAL A 114 -9.80 1.82 18.55
C VAL A 114 -9.85 2.42 19.96
N HIS A 115 -10.14 3.72 20.06
CA HIS A 115 -10.12 4.50 21.32
C HIS A 115 -8.75 4.73 21.98
N GLN A 116 -7.64 4.31 21.35
CA GLN A 116 -6.32 4.64 21.86
C GLN A 116 -6.02 6.12 21.63
N PRO A 117 -5.60 6.87 22.67
CA PRO A 117 -5.24 8.27 22.53
C PRO A 117 -3.94 8.42 21.74
N LEU A 118 -3.78 9.57 21.06
CA LEU A 118 -2.67 9.80 20.12
C LEU A 118 -1.29 9.68 20.78
N TYR A 119 -1.15 10.06 22.06
CA TYR A 119 0.13 9.99 22.77
C TYR A 119 0.58 8.56 23.10
N LEU A 120 -0.35 7.59 23.18
CA LEU A 120 0.00 6.17 23.37
C LEU A 120 0.22 5.43 22.05
N THR A 121 0.01 6.10 20.92
CA THR A 121 0.13 5.51 19.58
C THR A 121 1.58 5.20 19.16
N PRO A 122 2.63 5.95 19.56
CA PRO A 122 4.01 5.68 19.10
C PRO A 122 4.52 4.24 19.29
N PRO A 123 4.35 3.57 20.45
CA PRO A 123 4.84 2.20 20.62
C PRO A 123 4.09 1.19 19.73
N THR A 124 2.76 1.29 19.61
CA THR A 124 1.98 0.40 18.74
C THR A 124 2.26 0.65 17.27
N PHE A 125 2.51 1.91 16.89
CA PHE A 125 2.94 2.29 15.56
C PHE A 125 4.32 1.69 15.23
N LEU A 126 5.28 1.78 16.15
CA LEU A 126 6.62 1.22 15.96
C LEU A 126 6.58 -0.31 15.81
N LEU A 127 5.81 -1.01 16.64
CA LEU A 127 5.62 -2.45 16.52
C LEU A 127 5.05 -2.84 15.14
N SER A 128 4.02 -2.11 14.68
CA SER A 128 3.42 -2.29 13.36
C SER A 128 4.41 -2.01 12.23
N LEU A 129 5.25 -0.98 12.38
CA LEU A 129 6.31 -0.67 11.42
C LEU A 129 7.38 -1.75 11.37
N LEU A 130 7.86 -2.25 12.50
CA LEU A 130 8.86 -3.32 12.55
C LEU A 130 8.32 -4.61 11.93
N ALA A 131 7.07 -4.97 12.21
CA ALA A 131 6.41 -6.10 11.57
C ALA A 131 6.28 -5.90 10.05
N ALA A 132 5.93 -4.69 9.60
CA ALA A 132 5.88 -4.38 8.17
C ALA A 132 7.27 -4.47 7.53
N LEU A 133 8.33 -3.94 8.16
CA LEU A 133 9.71 -4.04 7.66
C LEU A 133 10.16 -5.50 7.54
N TYR A 134 9.89 -6.31 8.56
CA TYR A 134 10.23 -7.73 8.53
C TYR A 134 9.56 -8.44 7.35
N ASN A 135 8.25 -8.25 7.17
CA ASN A 135 7.48 -9.01 6.17
C ASN A 135 7.58 -8.46 4.74
N LEU A 136 7.70 -7.14 4.56
CA LEU A 136 7.75 -6.50 3.24
C LEU A 136 9.17 -6.34 2.72
N THR A 137 10.17 -6.26 3.61
CA THR A 137 11.57 -6.00 3.24
C THR A 137 12.47 -7.17 3.55
N LEU A 138 12.59 -7.56 4.83
CA LEU A 138 13.60 -8.53 5.25
C LEU A 138 13.30 -9.94 4.72
N LEU A 139 12.09 -10.44 4.91
CA LEU A 139 11.71 -11.79 4.52
C LEU A 139 11.79 -12.02 2.99
N PRO A 140 11.26 -11.12 2.12
CA PRO A 140 11.44 -11.25 0.67
C PRO A 140 12.90 -11.15 0.25
N LEU A 141 13.68 -10.25 0.88
CA LEU A 141 15.11 -10.11 0.62
C LEU A 141 15.88 -11.40 0.91
N LEU A 142 15.61 -12.04 2.05
CA LEU A 142 16.23 -13.32 2.43
C LEU A 142 15.83 -14.46 1.49
N ARG A 143 14.64 -14.39 0.89
CA ARG A 143 14.16 -15.36 -0.12
C ARG A 143 14.62 -15.06 -1.54
N GLY A 144 15.29 -13.92 -1.77
CA GLY A 144 15.66 -13.47 -3.12
C GLY A 144 14.45 -13.11 -3.99
N GLU A 145 13.29 -12.84 -3.39
CA GLU A 145 12.03 -12.57 -4.08
C GLU A 145 11.60 -11.10 -3.92
N ARG A 146 10.74 -10.63 -4.83
CA ARG A 146 10.06 -9.35 -4.68
C ARG A 146 8.77 -9.54 -3.88
N PHE A 147 8.52 -8.63 -2.94
CA PHE A 147 7.28 -8.62 -2.17
C PHE A 147 6.04 -8.53 -3.08
N ALA A 148 5.98 -7.46 -3.88
CA ALA A 148 4.93 -7.21 -4.87
C ALA A 148 5.43 -6.17 -5.90
N ASP A 149 4.76 -6.09 -7.05
CA ASP A 149 5.00 -5.07 -8.07
C ASP A 149 4.15 -3.80 -7.82
N LEU A 150 2.95 -3.99 -7.27
CA LEU A 150 1.98 -2.94 -6.96
C LEU A 150 1.44 -3.14 -5.54
N LEU A 151 1.34 -2.06 -4.78
CA LEU A 151 0.75 -2.00 -3.46
C LEU A 151 -0.44 -1.04 -3.49
N LEU A 152 -1.64 -1.58 -3.30
CA LEU A 152 -2.88 -0.84 -3.17
C LEU A 152 -3.17 -0.59 -1.68
N LEU A 153 -3.30 0.67 -1.31
CA LEU A 153 -3.55 1.13 0.04
C LEU A 153 -4.89 1.85 0.12
N ASN A 154 -5.63 1.58 1.18
CA ASN A 154 -6.86 2.28 1.56
C ASN A 154 -6.94 2.28 3.10
N GLY A 155 -7.65 3.22 3.70
CA GLY A 155 -8.08 3.10 5.10
C GLY A 155 -7.12 3.65 6.17
N PRO A 156 -7.14 3.09 7.40
CA PRO A 156 -6.66 3.75 8.63
C PRO A 156 -5.15 3.59 8.86
N GLY A 157 -4.64 4.11 9.99
CA GLY A 157 -3.21 4.34 10.27
C GLY A 157 -2.21 3.19 10.01
N THR A 158 -2.63 1.91 9.99
CA THR A 158 -1.76 0.80 9.59
C THR A 158 -1.30 0.92 8.12
N CYS A 159 -2.07 1.56 7.24
CA CYS A 159 -1.61 1.82 5.86
C CYS A 159 -0.36 2.72 5.83
N VAL A 160 -0.19 3.58 6.83
CA VAL A 160 0.96 4.50 6.97
C VAL A 160 2.21 3.70 7.35
N THR A 161 2.11 2.73 8.26
CA THR A 161 3.25 1.88 8.64
C THR A 161 3.70 0.99 7.49
N VAL A 162 2.76 0.45 6.72
CA VAL A 162 3.04 -0.31 5.49
C VAL A 162 3.76 0.57 4.46
N LEU A 163 3.28 1.80 4.23
CA LEU A 163 3.94 2.73 3.31
C LEU A 163 5.34 3.14 3.80
N ALA A 164 5.50 3.39 5.10
CA ALA A 164 6.79 3.71 5.69
C ALA A 164 7.81 2.56 5.49
N ALA A 165 7.39 1.30 5.64
CA ALA A 165 8.25 0.16 5.35
C ALA A 165 8.72 0.13 3.89
N VAL A 166 7.82 0.39 2.92
CA VAL A 166 8.18 0.52 1.50
C VAL A 166 9.22 1.62 1.27
N TYR A 167 9.09 2.75 1.99
CA TYR A 167 10.04 3.85 1.90
C TYR A 167 11.42 3.52 2.46
N VAL A 168 11.47 2.76 3.55
CA VAL A 168 12.74 2.24 4.08
C VAL A 168 13.38 1.32 3.03
N SER A 169 12.63 0.42 2.38
CA SER A 169 13.16 -0.41 1.29
C SER A 169 13.71 0.45 0.15
N LYS A 170 12.96 1.47 -0.30
CA LYS A 170 13.40 2.42 -1.34
C LYS A 170 14.70 3.14 -0.93
N PHE A 171 14.75 3.62 0.31
CA PHE A 171 15.92 4.33 0.84
C PHE A 171 17.17 3.44 0.81
N LEU A 172 17.04 2.18 1.25
CA LEU A 172 18.10 1.16 1.22
C LEU A 172 18.44 0.66 -0.19
N GLY A 173 17.70 1.06 -1.22
CA GLY A 173 17.93 0.61 -2.60
C GLY A 173 17.42 -0.79 -2.90
N LEU A 174 16.55 -1.31 -2.04
CA LEU A 174 15.92 -2.61 -2.19
C LEU A 174 14.71 -2.53 -3.13
N PRO A 175 14.32 -3.65 -3.78
CA PRO A 175 13.10 -3.71 -4.58
C PRO A 175 11.88 -3.31 -3.76
N ALA A 176 11.08 -2.38 -4.28
CA ALA A 176 9.90 -1.85 -3.62
C ALA A 176 8.73 -1.74 -4.61
N PRO A 177 7.49 -2.05 -4.19
CA PRO A 177 6.32 -1.94 -5.06
C PRO A 177 6.02 -0.49 -5.43
N ARG A 178 5.33 -0.30 -6.56
CA ARG A 178 4.63 0.96 -6.85
C ARG A 178 3.44 1.09 -5.92
N THR A 179 3.16 2.31 -5.46
CA THR A 179 2.16 2.55 -4.42
C THR A 179 0.99 3.36 -4.95
N VAL A 180 -0.22 2.84 -4.75
CA VAL A 180 -1.47 3.53 -5.08
C VAL A 180 -2.28 3.65 -3.82
N TYR A 181 -2.61 4.88 -3.42
CA TYR A 181 -3.57 5.11 -2.35
C TYR A 181 -4.92 5.50 -2.96
N VAL A 182 -5.97 4.82 -2.54
CA VAL A 182 -7.35 5.18 -2.87
C VAL A 182 -8.02 5.62 -1.57
N GLU A 183 -8.45 6.88 -1.52
CA GLU A 183 -9.20 7.41 -0.39
C GLU A 183 -10.59 6.77 -0.30
N SER A 184 -11.09 6.61 0.93
CA SER A 184 -12.35 5.93 1.19
C SER A 184 -13.54 6.66 0.58
N PHE A 185 -14.54 5.90 0.15
CA PHE A 185 -15.77 6.40 -0.46
C PHE A 185 -16.51 7.34 0.50
N ALA A 186 -16.44 7.10 1.81
CA ALA A 186 -17.07 7.94 2.81
C ALA A 186 -16.47 9.36 2.92
N ARG A 187 -15.31 9.63 2.32
CA ARG A 187 -14.62 10.92 2.42
C ARG A 187 -15.02 11.86 1.28
N VAL A 188 -16.23 12.42 1.38
CA VAL A 188 -16.80 13.30 0.34
C VAL A 188 -16.15 14.68 0.31
N ARG A 189 -16.04 15.35 1.47
CA ARG A 189 -15.64 16.76 1.55
C ARG A 189 -14.18 16.99 1.92
N SER A 190 -13.50 16.01 2.49
CA SER A 190 -12.12 16.18 2.97
C SER A 190 -11.38 14.86 3.10
N LEU A 191 -10.07 14.88 2.88
CA LEU A 191 -9.17 13.73 3.05
C LEU A 191 -9.10 13.25 4.49
N SER A 192 -8.98 11.93 4.67
CA SER A 192 -8.68 11.32 5.97
C SER A 192 -7.31 11.76 6.49
N LEU A 193 -7.07 11.62 7.80
CA LEU A 193 -5.76 11.94 8.37
C LEU A 193 -4.65 11.09 7.72
N SER A 194 -4.91 9.80 7.54
CA SER A 194 -4.04 8.90 6.79
C SER A 194 -3.83 9.39 5.35
N GLY A 195 -4.91 9.73 4.64
CA GLY A 195 -4.88 10.25 3.28
C GLY A 195 -4.01 11.50 3.16
N LYS A 196 -4.18 12.48 4.05
CA LYS A 196 -3.35 13.69 4.12
C LYS A 196 -1.86 13.36 4.33
N LEU A 197 -1.57 12.40 5.21
CA LEU A 197 -0.20 12.03 5.56
C LEU A 197 0.51 11.29 4.42
N VAL A 198 -0.17 10.37 3.73
CA VAL A 198 0.43 9.53 2.68
C VAL A 198 0.45 10.19 1.30
N ARG A 199 -0.39 11.21 1.08
CA ARG A 199 -0.53 11.93 -0.21
C ARG A 199 0.80 12.33 -0.88
N PRO A 200 1.79 12.93 -0.19
CA PRO A 200 3.04 13.30 -0.84
C PRO A 200 3.95 12.10 -1.14
N PHE A 201 3.68 10.93 -0.54
CA PHE A 201 4.56 9.77 -0.56
C PHE A 201 4.11 8.64 -1.51
N VAL A 202 2.83 8.60 -1.88
CA VAL A 202 2.37 7.57 -2.83
C VAL A 202 2.68 7.91 -4.28
N ASP A 203 2.87 6.90 -5.13
CA ASP A 203 3.10 7.11 -6.57
C ASP A 203 1.83 7.64 -7.26
N ARG A 204 0.65 7.09 -6.91
CA ARG A 204 -0.66 7.65 -7.30
C ARG A 204 -1.57 7.82 -6.09
N PHE A 205 -2.26 8.94 -6.05
CA PHE A 205 -3.23 9.27 -5.01
C PHE A 205 -4.58 9.50 -5.69
N VAL A 206 -5.56 8.67 -5.38
CA VAL A 206 -6.87 8.66 -6.02
C VAL A 206 -7.93 9.00 -4.99
N VAL A 207 -8.82 9.92 -5.33
CA VAL A 207 -10.03 10.20 -4.56
C VAL A 207 -11.27 9.89 -5.40
N GLN A 208 -12.39 9.73 -4.73
CA GLN A 208 -13.67 9.43 -5.38
C GLN A 208 -14.53 10.68 -5.60
N TRP A 209 -14.25 11.74 -4.85
CA TRP A 209 -14.99 12.99 -4.85
C TRP A 209 -14.06 14.16 -5.19
N PRO A 210 -14.44 15.05 -6.13
CA PRO A 210 -13.60 16.18 -6.50
C PRO A 210 -13.39 17.14 -5.32
N GLU A 211 -14.39 17.32 -4.46
CA GLU A 211 -14.32 18.19 -3.28
C GLU A 211 -13.26 17.73 -2.27
N ALA A 212 -13.04 16.41 -2.16
CA ALA A 212 -12.03 15.86 -1.26
C ALA A 212 -10.60 16.10 -1.76
N LEU A 213 -10.38 16.23 -3.08
CA LEU A 213 -9.05 16.44 -3.65
C LEU A 213 -8.51 17.84 -3.32
N GLY A 214 -9.37 18.86 -3.48
CA GLY A 214 -8.97 20.26 -3.51
C GLY A 214 -7.84 20.52 -4.52
N ASP A 215 -6.97 21.47 -4.21
CA ASP A 215 -5.89 21.91 -5.13
C ASP A 215 -4.59 21.08 -5.06
N GLY A 216 -4.58 19.99 -4.29
CA GLY A 216 -3.34 19.24 -4.11
C GLY A 216 -3.14 18.10 -5.13
N ARG A 217 -1.98 17.46 -5.05
CA ARG A 217 -1.62 16.31 -5.89
C ARG A 217 -2.62 15.14 -5.75
N GLY A 218 -3.08 14.62 -6.89
CA GLY A 218 -3.91 13.42 -6.97
C GLY A 218 -4.85 13.48 -8.17
N GLU A 219 -5.67 12.46 -8.31
CA GLU A 219 -6.65 12.34 -9.38
C GLU A 219 -8.02 11.97 -8.81
N CYS A 220 -9.08 12.52 -9.41
CA CYS A 220 -10.45 12.13 -9.09
C CYS A 220 -10.86 10.98 -10.01
N GLY A 221 -10.99 9.78 -9.45
CA GLY A 221 -11.39 8.57 -10.17
C GLY A 221 -12.90 8.39 -10.29
N GLY A 222 -13.70 9.24 -9.61
CA GLY A 222 -15.15 9.09 -9.54
C GLY A 222 -15.55 7.87 -8.68
N TRP A 223 -16.65 7.22 -9.06
CA TRP A 223 -17.19 6.08 -8.32
C TRP A 223 -16.42 4.81 -8.66
N LEU A 224 -15.43 4.50 -7.82
CA LEU A 224 -14.61 3.30 -7.96
C LEU A 224 -15.12 2.14 -7.10
N VAL A 225 -16.00 2.45 -6.14
CA VAL A 225 -16.69 1.56 -5.22
C VAL A 225 -18.17 1.94 -5.24
#